data_AF-A0A1I3T769-F1
#
_entry.id   AF-A0A1I3T769-F1
#
_cell.length_a   1.000
_cell.length_b   1.000
_cell.length_c   1.000
_cell.angle_alpha   90.00
_cell.angle_beta   90.00
_cell.angle_gamma   90.00
#
_symmetry.space_group_name_H-M   'P 1'
#
loop_
_entity.id
_entity.type
_entity.pdbx_description
1 polymer ?
#
loop_
_entity_poly.entity_id
_entity_poly.type
_entity_poly.pdbx_seq_one_letter_code
_entity_poly.pdbx_strand_id
1 'polypeptide(L)'
;MLIGIHKTVAELQEIIEGQITANKMALKEVEREYTDLQMDMRANPPRRATENNPVEDNRPARNLELQKKITELQNQNEWLAGKLDEAEVAIEKDMKLADKKVYLTLNDCIMLGIELGDESQEADAE
;
A
#
# COMPACT_ATOMS: atom_id res chain seq x y z
N MET A 1 2.53 7.97 26.37
CA MET A 1 3.54 7.31 25.51
C MET A 1 3.10 7.49 24.07
N LEU A 2 3.87 8.21 23.27
CA LEU A 2 3.74 8.14 21.82
C LEU A 2 4.34 6.79 21.43
N ILE A 3 3.51 5.89 20.90
CA ILE A 3 3.96 4.59 20.39
C ILE A 3 4.49 4.85 18.99
N GLY A 4 5.74 4.50 18.74
CA GLY A 4 6.40 4.69 17.47
C GLY A 4 7.82 4.16 17.53
N ILE A 5 8.40 3.99 16.35
CA ILE A 5 9.73 3.40 16.17
C ILE A 5 10.68 4.43 15.57
N HIS A 6 11.96 4.25 15.84
CA HIS A 6 13.00 5.03 15.19
C HIS A 6 13.61 4.21 14.07
N LYS A 7 13.60 4.76 12.86
CA LYS A 7 14.33 4.20 11.71
C LYS A 7 15.21 5.27 11.09
N THR A 8 16.36 4.87 10.59
CA THR A 8 17.25 5.73 9.81
C THR A 8 16.61 6.06 8.46
N VAL A 9 17.07 7.12 7.80
CA VAL A 9 16.57 7.46 6.46
C VAL A 9 16.91 6.35 5.46
N ALA A 10 18.09 5.73 5.58
CA ALA A 10 18.46 4.59 4.74
C ALA A 10 17.52 3.37 4.93
N GLU A 11 17.19 3.01 6.18
CA GLU A 11 16.22 1.94 6.46
C GLU A 11 14.83 2.28 5.92
N LEU A 12 14.43 3.55 6.02
CA LEU A 12 13.15 4.01 5.46
C LEU A 12 13.11 3.89 3.94
N GLN A 13 14.22 4.17 3.24
CA GLN A 13 14.30 3.99 1.79
C GLN A 13 14.12 2.51 1.41
N GLU A 14 14.82 1.60 2.09
CA GLU A 14 14.68 0.16 1.84
C GLU A 14 13.24 -0.34 2.09
N ILE A 15 12.61 0.11 3.18
CA ILE A 15 11.22 -0.23 3.50
C ILE A 15 10.27 0.32 2.42
N ILE A 16 10.45 1.57 2.01
CA ILE A 16 9.62 2.21 0.98
C ILE A 16 9.76 1.49 -0.37
N GLU A 17 10.99 1.15 -0.79
CA GLU A 17 11.25 0.40 -2.01
C GLU A 17 10.60 -1.01 -1.98
N GLY A 18 10.72 -1.68 -0.84
CA GLY A 18 10.05 -2.96 -0.58
C GLY A 18 8.53 -2.84 -0.71
N GLN A 19 7.94 -1.82 -0.09
CA GLN A 19 6.50 -1.58 -0.12
C GLN A 19 6.00 -1.21 -1.53
N ILE A 20 6.74 -0.39 -2.28
CA ILE A 20 6.44 -0.08 -3.69
C ILE A 20 6.44 -1.37 -4.52
N THR A 21 7.41 -2.25 -4.29
CA THR A 21 7.51 -3.53 -5.00
C THR A 21 6.33 -4.45 -4.65
N ALA A 22 5.98 -4.55 -3.38
CA ALA A 22 4.82 -5.31 -2.91
C ALA A 22 3.50 -4.78 -3.51
N ASN A 23 3.31 -3.45 -3.49
CA ASN A 23 2.15 -2.79 -4.07
C ASN A 23 2.06 -3.00 -5.58
N LYS A 24 3.19 -2.99 -6.31
CA LYS A 24 3.23 -3.31 -7.75
C LYS A 24 2.79 -4.75 -8.04
N MET A 25 3.21 -5.71 -7.22
CA MET A 25 2.76 -7.09 -7.34
C MET A 25 1.26 -7.23 -7.06
N ALA A 26 0.78 -6.64 -5.96
CA ALA A 26 -0.64 -6.62 -5.61
C ALA A 26 -1.50 -5.94 -6.68
N LEU A 27 -1.02 -4.83 -7.26
CA LEU A 27 -1.70 -4.12 -8.34
C LEU A 27 -1.86 -5.01 -9.57
N LYS A 28 -0.81 -5.73 -9.96
CA LYS A 28 -0.88 -6.67 -11.09
C LYS A 28 -1.89 -7.80 -10.85
N GLU A 29 -1.99 -8.30 -9.63
CA GLU A 29 -2.98 -9.32 -9.27
C GLU A 29 -4.41 -8.78 -9.35
N VAL A 30 -4.65 -7.59 -8.79
CA VAL A 30 -5.96 -6.93 -8.79
C VAL A 30 -6.38 -6.53 -10.21
N GLU A 31 -5.46 -6.03 -11.04
CA GLU A 31 -5.71 -5.70 -12.45
C GLU A 31 -6.06 -6.94 -13.28
N ARG A 32 -5.41 -8.07 -13.00
CA ARG A 32 -5.76 -9.35 -13.61
C ARG A 32 -7.16 -9.78 -13.22
N GLU A 33 -7.48 -9.77 -11.92
CA GLU A 33 -8.83 -10.10 -11.44
C GLU A 33 -9.89 -9.19 -12.05
N TYR A 34 -9.60 -7.89 -12.16
CA TYR A 34 -10.46 -6.90 -12.81
C TYR A 34 -10.68 -7.22 -14.29
N THR A 35 -9.63 -7.59 -15.01
CA THR A 35 -9.71 -7.94 -16.44
C THR A 35 -10.52 -9.21 -16.64
N ASP A 36 -10.26 -10.24 -15.83
CA ASP A 36 -10.99 -11.52 -15.89
C ASP A 36 -12.48 -11.30 -15.59
N LEU A 37 -12.82 -10.46 -14.61
CA LEU A 37 -14.19 -10.09 -14.28
C LEU A 37 -14.88 -9.32 -15.41
N GLN A 38 -14.18 -8.37 -16.05
CA GLN A 38 -14.71 -7.63 -17.20
C GLN A 38 -14.96 -8.55 -18.39
N MET A 39 -14.08 -9.53 -18.63
CA MET A 39 -14.28 -10.54 -19.67
C MET A 39 -15.48 -11.43 -19.37
N ASP A 40 -15.66 -11.87 -18.11
CA ASP A 40 -16.83 -12.66 -17.70
C ASP A 40 -18.13 -11.85 -17.85
N MET A 41 -18.17 -10.60 -17.38
CA MET A 41 -19.36 -9.75 -17.52
C MET A 41 -19.74 -9.50 -18.99
N ARG A 42 -18.73 -9.43 -19.88
CA ARG A 42 -18.94 -9.27 -21.32
C ARG A 42 -19.42 -10.56 -22.00
N ALA A 43 -18.88 -11.71 -21.61
CA ALA A 43 -19.26 -13.01 -22.17
C ALA A 43 -20.62 -13.49 -21.62
N ASN A 44 -20.90 -13.19 -20.36
CA ASN A 44 -22.10 -13.60 -19.62
C ASN A 44 -22.84 -12.37 -19.07
N PRO A 45 -23.47 -11.54 -19.94
CA PRO A 45 -24.18 -10.36 -19.49
C PRO A 45 -25.32 -10.74 -18.52
N PRO A 46 -25.52 -9.96 -17.44
CA PRO A 46 -26.58 -10.24 -16.48
C PRO A 46 -27.93 -10.35 -17.19
N ARG A 47 -28.66 -11.43 -16.90
CA ARG A 47 -30.05 -11.57 -17.36
C ARG A 47 -30.88 -10.48 -16.68
N ARG A 48 -31.77 -9.83 -17.43
CA ARG A 48 -32.70 -8.85 -16.86
C ARG A 48 -33.47 -9.52 -15.71
N ALA A 49 -33.39 -8.94 -14.52
CA ALA A 49 -34.24 -9.35 -13.42
C ALA A 49 -35.71 -9.25 -13.87
N THR A 50 -36.48 -10.30 -13.62
CA THR A 50 -37.93 -10.29 -13.81
C THR A 50 -38.58 -10.28 -12.43
N GLU A 51 -39.78 -9.73 -12.30
CA GLU A 51 -40.50 -9.61 -11.01
C GLU A 51 -40.59 -10.93 -10.22
N ASN A 52 -40.54 -12.07 -10.91
CA ASN A 52 -40.65 -13.41 -10.31
C ASN A 52 -39.31 -14.13 -10.10
N ASN A 53 -38.18 -13.54 -10.52
CA ASN A 53 -36.85 -14.11 -10.32
C ASN A 53 -35.77 -13.01 -10.32
N PRO A 54 -35.44 -12.42 -9.15
CA PRO A 54 -34.31 -11.51 -9.03
C PRO A 54 -33.01 -12.27 -9.22
N VAL A 55 -32.27 -11.94 -10.28
CA VAL A 55 -30.90 -12.42 -10.44
C VAL A 55 -30.00 -11.42 -9.72
N GLU A 56 -29.56 -11.77 -8.51
CA GLU A 56 -28.53 -11.00 -7.81
C GLU A 56 -27.18 -11.23 -8.52
N ASP A 57 -26.75 -10.22 -9.27
CA ASP A 57 -25.43 -10.18 -9.87
C ASP A 57 -24.49 -9.35 -8.99
N ASN A 58 -23.59 -10.02 -8.28
CA ASN A 58 -22.58 -9.38 -7.42
C ASN A 58 -21.36 -8.86 -8.21
N ARG A 59 -21.25 -9.16 -9.51
CA ARG A 59 -20.11 -8.77 -10.34
C ARG A 59 -19.95 -7.25 -10.47
N PRO A 60 -21.01 -6.42 -10.64
CA PRO A 60 -20.88 -4.97 -10.62
C PRO A 60 -20.33 -4.41 -9.30
N ALA A 61 -20.74 -4.98 -8.16
CA ALA A 61 -20.24 -4.57 -6.84
C ALA A 61 -18.75 -4.92 -6.72
N ARG A 62 -18.37 -6.16 -7.08
CA ARG A 62 -16.97 -6.60 -7.09
C ARG A 62 -16.10 -5.77 -8.03
N ASN A 63 -16.64 -5.39 -9.19
CA ASN A 63 -15.97 -4.54 -10.16
C ASN A 63 -15.63 -3.16 -9.57
N LEU A 64 -16.58 -2.55 -8.86
CA LEU A 64 -16.36 -1.29 -8.15
C LEU A 64 -15.32 -1.44 -7.01
N GLU A 65 -15.33 -2.55 -6.27
CA GLU A 65 -14.32 -2.84 -5.24
C GLU A 65 -12.91 -2.93 -5.84
N LEU A 66 -12.76 -3.68 -6.94
CA LEU A 66 -11.47 -3.83 -7.62
C LEU A 66 -10.97 -2.49 -8.16
N GLN A 67 -11.84 -1.65 -8.76
CA GLN A 67 -11.46 -0.31 -9.19
C GLN A 67 -10.96 0.55 -8.02
N LYS A 68 -11.69 0.55 -6.89
CA LYS A 68 -11.26 1.29 -5.70
C LYS A 68 -9.90 0.83 -5.20
N LYS A 69 -9.68 -0.49 -5.15
CA LYS A 69 -8.43 -1.09 -4.71
C LYS A 69 -7.26 -0.76 -5.64
N ILE A 70 -7.49 -0.74 -6.96
CA ILE A 70 -6.48 -0.29 -7.95
C ILE A 70 -6.11 1.17 -7.68
N THR A 71 -7.09 2.06 -7.57
CA THR A 71 -6.86 3.48 -7.31
C THR A 71 -6.12 3.70 -5.99
N GLU A 72 -6.48 2.96 -4.94
CA GLU A 72 -5.82 3.04 -3.64
C GLU A 72 -4.35 2.63 -3.73
N LEU A 73 -4.03 1.50 -4.37
CA LEU A 73 -2.66 1.04 -4.56
C LEU A 73 -1.83 2.00 -5.44
N GLN A 74 -2.45 2.62 -6.45
CA GLN A 74 -1.80 3.63 -7.30
C GLN A 74 -1.47 4.89 -6.49
N ASN A 75 -2.42 5.42 -5.73
CA ASN A 75 -2.22 6.58 -4.88
C ASN A 75 -1.15 6.32 -3.81
N GLN A 76 -1.14 5.13 -3.21
CA GLN A 76 -0.11 4.73 -2.25
C GLN A 76 1.28 4.68 -2.91
N ASN A 77 1.39 4.10 -4.11
CA ASN A 77 2.65 4.06 -4.85
C ASN A 77 3.16 5.45 -5.23
N GLU A 78 2.28 6.35 -5.67
CA GLU A 78 2.64 7.73 -6.00
C GLU A 78 3.14 8.48 -4.76
N TRP A 79 2.45 8.32 -3.63
CA TRP A 79 2.86 8.91 -2.36
C TRP A 79 4.22 8.37 -1.89
N LEU A 80 4.41 7.04 -1.92
CA LEU A 80 5.67 6.39 -1.54
C LEU A 80 6.83 6.82 -2.45
N ALA A 81 6.60 6.90 -3.76
CA ALA A 81 7.60 7.37 -4.72
C ALA A 81 7.98 8.83 -4.46
N GLY A 82 7.01 9.69 -4.13
CA GLY A 82 7.30 11.07 -3.73
C GLY A 82 8.14 11.16 -2.44
N LYS A 83 7.91 10.26 -1.47
CA LYS A 83 8.72 10.19 -0.26
C LYS A 83 10.13 9.66 -0.49
N LEU A 84 10.30 8.73 -1.42
CA LEU A 84 11.60 8.24 -1.82
C LEU A 84 12.42 9.35 -2.48
N ASP A 85 11.83 10.08 -3.43
CA ASP A 85 12.47 11.22 -4.11
C ASP A 85 12.84 12.34 -3.12
N GLU A 86 11.95 12.69 -2.20
CA GLU A 86 12.24 13.64 -1.11
C GLU A 86 13.46 13.20 -0.28
N ALA A 87 13.56 11.91 0.06
CA ALA A 87 14.66 11.36 0.85
C ALA A 87 15.98 11.35 0.06
N GLU A 88 15.96 10.93 -1.20
CA GLU A 88 17.13 10.92 -2.09
C GLU A 88 17.69 12.34 -2.27
N VAL A 89 16.84 13.31 -2.63
CA VAL A 89 17.25 14.71 -2.80
C VAL A 89 17.80 15.31 -1.50
N ALA A 90 17.28 14.90 -0.34
CA ALA A 90 17.79 15.34 0.95
C ALA A 90 19.19 14.77 1.23
N ILE A 91 19.40 13.47 0.98
CA ILE A 91 20.70 12.79 1.17
C ILE A 91 21.75 13.34 0.20
N GLU A 92 21.38 13.61 -1.06
CA GLU A 92 22.28 14.23 -2.03
C GLU A 92 22.79 15.61 -1.56
N LYS A 93 21.94 16.38 -0.88
CA LYS A 93 22.29 17.69 -0.32
C LYS A 93 23.14 17.58 0.95
N ASP A 94 22.90 16.57 1.77
CA ASP A 94 23.68 16.28 2.99
C ASP A 94 23.74 14.77 3.25
N MET A 95 24.88 14.16 2.90
CA MET A 95 25.11 12.72 3.06
C MET A 95 24.94 12.24 4.52
N LYS A 96 25.08 13.11 5.52
CA LYS A 96 24.92 12.73 6.94
C LYS A 96 23.45 12.49 7.33
N LEU A 97 22.50 12.83 6.45
CA LEU A 97 21.08 12.58 6.68
C LEU A 97 20.73 11.10 6.56
N ALA A 98 21.51 10.29 5.84
CA ALA A 98 21.27 8.86 5.68
C ALA A 98 21.19 8.13 7.03
N ASP A 99 22.12 8.45 7.95
CA ASP A 99 22.22 7.83 9.28
C ASP A 99 21.27 8.46 10.31
N LYS A 100 20.55 9.53 9.95
CA LYS A 100 19.70 10.26 10.89
C LYS A 100 18.45 9.45 11.20
N LYS A 101 18.24 9.19 12.49
CA LYS A 101 17.02 8.53 12.97
C LYS A 101 15.83 9.48 12.89
N VAL A 102 14.75 9.02 12.26
CA VAL A 102 13.44 9.68 12.19
C VAL A 102 12.48 8.89 13.07
N TYR A 103 11.67 9.62 13.85
CA TYR A 103 10.60 9.02 14.62
C TYR A 103 9.36 8.83 13.73
N LEU A 104 8.87 7.60 13.65
CA LEU A 104 7.66 7.27 12.91
C LEU A 104 6.47 7.19 13.85
N THR A 105 5.36 7.83 13.48
CA THR A 105 4.10 7.68 14.21
C THR A 105 3.48 6.31 13.92
N LEU A 106 2.55 5.89 14.77
CA LEU A 106 1.78 4.65 14.56
C LEU A 106 1.15 4.59 13.16
N ASN A 107 0.63 5.71 12.67
CA ASN A 107 0.03 5.80 11.35
C ASN A 107 1.07 5.58 10.23
N ASP A 108 2.26 6.15 10.39
CA ASP A 108 3.36 5.95 9.44
C ASP A 108 3.82 4.50 9.41
N CYS A 109 3.89 3.86 10.59
CA CYS A 109 4.21 2.43 10.69
C CYS A 109 3.19 1.56 9.96
N ILE A 110 1.89 1.85 10.13
CA ILE A 110 0.81 1.13 9.44
C ILE A 110 0.90 1.32 7.92
N MET A 111 1.14 2.55 7.45
CA MET A 111 1.26 2.83 6.02
C MET A 111 2.48 2.19 5.37
N LEU A 112 3.57 2.07 6.12
CA LEU A 112 4.82 1.44 5.66
C LEU A 112 4.85 -0.07 5.89
N GLY A 113 3.79 -0.67 6.44
CA GLY A 113 3.74 -2.10 6.75
C GLY A 113 4.76 -2.54 7.82
N ILE A 114 5.20 -1.62 8.68
CA ILE A 114 6.16 -1.92 9.73
C ILE A 114 5.42 -2.50 10.92
N GLU A 115 5.69 -3.78 11.21
CA GLU A 115 5.15 -4.44 12.40
C GLU A 115 5.80 -3.86 13.65
N LEU A 116 4.97 -3.48 14.63
CA LEU A 116 5.42 -3.07 15.96
C LEU A 116 5.79 -4.32 16.76
N GLY A 117 6.88 -4.98 16.34
CA GLY A 117 7.40 -6.21 16.92
C GLY A 117 8.73 -5.97 17.63
N ASP A 118 8.66 -5.92 18.96
CA ASP A 118 9.72 -6.27 19.92
C ASP A 118 11.00 -5.42 20.03
N GLU A 119 10.92 -4.08 19.90
CA GLU A 119 11.99 -3.17 20.36
C GLU A 119 11.74 -2.65 21.80
N SER A 120 11.05 -3.43 22.64
CA SER A 120 10.89 -3.12 24.07
C SER A 120 12.12 -3.47 24.92
N GLN A 121 13.22 -3.93 24.31
CA GLN A 121 14.38 -4.44 25.04
C GLN A 121 15.66 -3.59 24.97
N GLU A 122 15.74 -2.51 24.18
CA GLU A 122 16.97 -1.71 24.09
C GLU A 122 16.91 -0.33 24.76
N ALA A 123 15.83 -0.01 25.49
CA ALA A 123 15.73 1.25 26.24
C ALA A 123 16.24 1.16 27.70
N ASP A 124 16.56 -0.04 28.21
CA ASP A 124 17.02 -0.26 29.59
C ASP A 124 18.28 -1.14 29.62
N ALA A 125 19.41 -0.63 29.11
CA ALA A 125 20.73 -1.15 29.45
C ALA A 125 21.76 -0.02 29.46
N GLU A 126 21.88 0.58 30.64
CA GLU A 126 23.00 1.38 31.23
C GLU A 126 23.73 2.43 30.38
#